data_AF-A0A428UR23-F1
#
_entry.id   AF-A0A428UR23-F1
#
_cell.length_a   1.000
_cell.length_b   1.000
_cell.length_c   1.000
_cell.angle_alpha   90.00
_cell.angle_beta   90.00
_cell.angle_gamma   90.00
#
_symmetry.space_group_name_H-M   'P 1'
#
loop_
_entity.id
_entity.type
_entity.pdbx_description
1 polymer ?
#
loop_
_entity_poly.entity_id
_entity_poly.type
_entity_poly.pdbx_seq_one_letter_code
_entity_poly.pdbx_strand_id
1 'polypeptide(L)'
;MGLFSRKKDTAVEPSTPTPATEPPPATASFPVGIKVWVECEDATVDICFVHGLTGDRDHTWTFKGQAEPWPKTLIPEALAEVAKRRGVQKTPRARILTYGYDAYVVKTEVSSKNGLRDHAKHFLDQIVGDREMSDAVGRPLILVAHSLGGLVSKKAILISRNNPQPHLEDLYKSVKGIAFMGVPHRGSWMANWATFPISAFGIVKSTNTTILKILKTDDPLLQDTQKEFWSMIRKEREGGRNLGVTCFFEELPLAVVGKRVVNQESATLEGYDEVCIHANHSDMVKFDSKEHDGFKSLFGALVRWGTRSVDLSQVSGTA
;
A
#
# COMPACT_ATOMS: atom_id res chain seq x y z
N MET A 1 -13.51 89.26 32.10
CA MET A 1 -13.70 87.82 32.38
C MET A 1 -14.78 87.31 31.46
N GLY A 2 -14.44 86.37 30.58
CA GLY A 2 -15.36 85.83 29.57
C GLY A 2 -14.58 85.01 28.54
N LEU A 3 -14.83 83.70 28.55
CA LEU A 3 -14.23 82.67 27.70
C LEU A 3 -14.47 82.97 26.21
N PHE A 4 -13.55 82.56 25.34
CA PHE A 4 -13.89 81.73 24.18
C PHE A 4 -12.66 80.96 23.69
N SER A 5 -12.80 79.64 23.70
CA SER A 5 -11.84 78.65 23.21
C SER A 5 -11.68 78.75 21.69
N ARG A 6 -10.45 78.95 21.20
CA ARG A 6 -10.11 78.74 19.78
C ARG A 6 -9.44 77.38 19.63
N LYS A 7 -10.12 76.49 18.91
CA LYS A 7 -9.60 75.22 18.37
C LYS A 7 -8.28 75.49 17.63
N LYS A 8 -7.26 74.66 17.92
CA LYS A 8 -6.08 74.52 17.07
C LYS A 8 -6.15 73.14 16.43
N ASP A 9 -6.25 73.14 15.10
CA ASP A 9 -6.21 71.96 14.26
C ASP A 9 -4.85 71.27 14.37
N THR A 10 -4.83 70.04 14.89
CA THR A 10 -3.69 69.13 14.73
C THR A 10 -3.97 68.21 13.56
N ALA A 11 -3.12 68.32 12.54
CA ALA A 11 -3.12 67.49 11.34
C ALA A 11 -3.03 66.00 11.69
N VAL A 12 -3.87 65.19 11.04
CA VAL A 12 -3.83 63.73 11.09
C VAL A 12 -2.76 63.26 10.08
N GLU A 13 -1.68 62.66 10.57
CA GLU A 13 -0.73 61.96 9.70
C GLU A 13 -1.37 60.71 9.08
N PRO A 14 -1.10 60.40 7.80
CA PRO A 14 -1.63 59.21 7.16
C PRO A 14 -0.91 57.95 7.69
N SER A 15 -1.67 57.01 8.24
CA SER A 15 -1.17 55.69 8.63
C SER A 15 -0.79 54.87 7.41
N THR A 16 0.47 54.46 7.33
CA THR A 16 0.97 53.49 6.35
C THR A 16 0.27 52.14 6.49
N PRO A 17 -0.18 51.51 5.41
CA PRO A 17 -0.82 50.20 5.47
C PRO A 17 0.22 49.12 5.82
N THR A 18 -0.06 48.34 6.86
CA THR A 18 0.71 47.16 7.24
C THR A 18 0.69 46.14 6.09
N PRO A 19 1.81 45.49 5.72
CA PRO A 19 1.79 44.47 4.68
C PRO A 19 0.94 43.28 5.17
N ALA A 20 -0.02 42.86 4.35
CA ALA A 20 -0.78 41.64 4.61
C ALA A 20 0.19 40.46 4.63
N THR A 21 0.30 39.79 5.77
CA THR A 21 1.04 38.54 5.92
C THR A 21 0.46 37.52 4.96
N GLU A 22 1.28 37.00 4.03
CA GLU A 22 0.88 35.89 3.17
C GLU A 22 0.39 34.71 4.03
N PRO A 23 -0.68 34.02 3.61
CA PRO A 23 -1.13 32.83 4.32
C PRO A 23 -0.01 31.78 4.32
N PRO A 24 0.14 31.01 5.43
CA PRO A 24 1.14 29.96 5.50
C PRO A 24 0.97 28.98 4.33
N PRO A 25 2.07 28.43 3.77
CA PRO A 25 1.99 27.49 2.66
C PRO A 25 1.08 26.33 3.04
N ALA A 26 0.12 26.01 2.16
CA ALA A 26 -0.78 24.89 2.34
C ALA A 26 0.03 23.62 2.60
N THR A 27 -0.17 23.00 3.75
CA THR A 27 0.39 21.69 4.05
C THR A 27 0.00 20.73 2.94
N ALA A 28 0.97 20.19 2.21
CA ALA A 28 0.71 19.23 1.14
C ALA A 28 -0.19 18.10 1.66
N SER A 29 -1.33 17.88 1.00
CA SER A 29 -2.27 16.83 1.37
C SER A 29 -1.62 15.46 1.21
N PHE A 30 -1.91 14.52 2.12
CA PHE A 30 -1.43 13.14 2.01
C PHE A 30 -1.83 12.52 0.65
N PRO A 31 -0.93 11.80 -0.05
CA PRO A 31 -1.20 11.27 -1.38
C PRO A 31 -2.12 10.04 -1.33
N VAL A 32 -3.44 10.28 -1.26
CA VAL A 32 -4.50 9.24 -1.23
C VAL A 32 -4.88 8.78 -2.64
N GLY A 33 -5.33 7.53 -2.76
CA GLY A 33 -5.89 6.93 -3.99
C GLY A 33 -4.88 6.19 -4.84
N ILE A 34 -5.33 5.71 -6.00
CA ILE A 34 -4.49 5.01 -6.99
C ILE A 34 -3.58 6.00 -7.70
N LYS A 35 -2.33 5.59 -7.90
CA LYS A 35 -1.35 6.24 -8.78
C LYS A 35 -0.76 5.19 -9.70
N VAL A 36 -0.78 5.47 -11.00
CA VAL A 36 -0.09 4.65 -12.00
C VAL A 36 1.39 5.05 -12.03
N TRP A 37 2.29 4.10 -11.78
CA TRP A 37 3.73 4.32 -11.93
C TRP A 37 4.23 3.94 -13.31
N VAL A 38 3.70 2.86 -13.87
CA VAL A 38 4.00 2.38 -15.22
C VAL A 38 2.68 2.07 -15.90
N GLU A 39 2.31 2.91 -16.86
CA GLU A 39 1.17 2.66 -17.73
C GLU A 39 1.61 1.75 -18.89
N CYS A 40 0.73 0.85 -19.30
CA CYS A 40 1.00 -0.07 -20.38
C CYS A 40 -0.31 -0.55 -21.02
N GLU A 41 -0.59 -0.07 -22.23
CA GLU A 41 -1.85 -0.28 -22.94
C GLU A 41 -2.16 -1.77 -23.17
N ASP A 42 -1.16 -2.59 -23.49
CA ASP A 42 -1.30 -4.03 -23.71
C ASP A 42 -0.78 -4.86 -22.53
N ALA A 43 -0.89 -4.32 -21.31
CA ALA A 43 -0.57 -5.06 -20.10
C ALA A 43 -1.48 -6.29 -19.97
N THR A 44 -0.86 -7.43 -19.66
CA THR A 44 -1.58 -8.69 -19.41
C THR A 44 -1.84 -8.92 -17.93
N VAL A 45 -1.29 -8.06 -17.06
CA VAL A 45 -1.39 -8.15 -15.61
C VAL A 45 -1.21 -6.76 -15.00
N ASP A 46 -1.97 -6.48 -13.95
CA ASP A 46 -1.78 -5.33 -13.07
C ASP A 46 -1.01 -5.79 -11.81
N ILE A 47 -0.07 -4.96 -11.36
CA ILE A 47 0.63 -5.16 -10.08
C ILE A 47 0.38 -3.94 -9.21
N CYS A 48 -0.35 -4.11 -8.12
CA CYS A 48 -0.72 -3.00 -7.23
C CYS A 48 -0.01 -3.10 -5.87
N PHE A 49 0.72 -2.03 -5.54
CA PHE A 49 1.49 -1.87 -4.31
C PHE A 49 0.69 -1.12 -3.25
N VAL A 50 0.49 -1.73 -2.08
CA VAL A 50 -0.32 -1.20 -0.97
C VAL A 50 0.57 -0.97 0.25
N HIS A 51 0.80 0.29 0.61
CA HIS A 51 1.74 0.64 1.68
C HIS A 51 1.19 0.31 3.08
N GLY A 52 2.09 0.26 4.07
CA GLY A 52 1.77 0.01 5.46
C GLY A 52 1.49 1.27 6.29
N LEU A 53 1.33 1.05 7.59
CA LEU A 53 1.27 2.13 8.58
C LEU A 53 2.58 2.93 8.51
N THR A 54 2.46 4.23 8.74
CA THR A 54 3.56 5.19 8.72
C THR A 54 4.29 5.44 7.40
N GLY A 55 3.88 4.75 6.33
CA GLY A 55 4.33 5.01 4.98
C GLY A 55 3.37 5.85 4.16
N ASP A 56 3.71 6.00 2.89
CA ASP A 56 2.82 6.51 1.85
C ASP A 56 3.09 5.76 0.55
N ARG A 57 2.24 6.01 -0.45
CA ARG A 57 2.28 5.28 -1.71
C ARG A 57 3.57 5.43 -2.50
N ASP A 58 4.40 6.44 -2.24
CA ASP A 58 5.65 6.68 -2.96
C ASP A 58 6.88 6.31 -2.10
N HIS A 59 6.98 6.81 -0.87
CA HIS A 59 8.19 6.65 -0.05
C HIS A 59 8.39 5.24 0.52
N THR A 60 7.31 4.46 0.72
CA THR A 60 7.42 3.08 1.22
C THR A 60 8.28 2.21 0.30
N TRP A 61 8.25 2.48 -1.00
CA TRP A 61 8.85 1.66 -2.04
C TRP A 61 10.09 2.31 -2.65
N THR A 62 10.65 3.32 -2.00
CA THR A 62 11.79 4.08 -2.51
C THR A 62 13.01 3.81 -1.64
N PHE A 63 14.07 3.29 -2.26
CA PHE A 63 15.35 3.10 -1.58
C PHE A 63 16.00 4.46 -1.26
N LYS A 64 16.74 4.52 -0.15
CA LYS A 64 17.33 5.76 0.34
C LYS A 64 18.24 6.39 -0.74
N GLY A 65 18.00 7.66 -1.03
CA GLY A 65 18.77 8.42 -2.02
C GLY A 65 18.31 8.26 -3.46
N GLN A 66 17.29 7.44 -3.73
CA GLN A 66 16.67 7.32 -5.05
C GLN A 66 15.52 8.33 -5.21
N ALA A 67 15.35 8.84 -6.43
CA ALA A 67 14.28 9.78 -6.77
C ALA A 67 12.94 9.08 -7.08
N GLU A 68 12.99 7.82 -7.48
CA GLU A 68 11.84 7.06 -7.98
C GLU A 68 11.72 5.72 -7.22
N PRO A 69 10.49 5.22 -7.03
CA PRO A 69 10.25 3.97 -6.34
C PRO A 69 10.77 2.79 -7.18
N TRP A 70 11.41 1.82 -6.52
CA TRP A 70 12.05 0.69 -7.20
C TRP A 70 11.09 -0.16 -8.04
N PRO A 71 9.78 -0.32 -7.73
CA PRO A 71 8.87 -1.05 -8.61
C PRO A 71 8.75 -0.41 -10.00
N LYS A 72 8.84 0.92 -10.08
CA LYS A 72 8.78 1.66 -11.34
C LYS A 72 10.03 1.45 -12.21
N THR A 73 11.19 1.27 -11.58
CA THR A 73 12.48 1.17 -12.27
C THR A 73 12.91 -0.27 -12.51
N LEU A 74 12.87 -1.12 -11.47
CA LEU A 74 13.45 -2.47 -11.51
C LEU A 74 12.53 -3.51 -12.15
N ILE A 75 11.20 -3.43 -11.97
CA ILE A 75 10.28 -4.44 -12.52
C ILE A 75 10.26 -4.43 -14.05
N PRO A 76 10.11 -3.27 -14.74
CA PRO A 76 10.14 -3.25 -16.20
C PRO A 76 11.46 -3.76 -16.77
N GLU A 77 12.59 -3.37 -16.18
CA GLU A 77 13.92 -3.86 -16.57
C GLU A 77 14.02 -5.37 -16.42
N ALA A 78 13.64 -5.91 -15.25
CA ALA A 78 13.71 -7.34 -14.98
C ALA A 78 12.77 -8.16 -15.90
N LEU A 79 11.58 -7.65 -16.21
CA LEU A 79 10.67 -8.30 -17.18
C LEU A 79 11.28 -8.35 -18.58
N ALA A 80 11.92 -7.27 -19.03
CA ALA A 80 12.62 -7.23 -20.31
C ALA A 80 13.77 -8.25 -20.37
N GLU A 81 14.54 -8.39 -19.29
CA GLU A 81 15.61 -9.40 -19.20
C GLU A 81 15.07 -10.83 -19.27
N VAL A 82 13.99 -11.13 -18.54
CA VAL A 82 13.37 -12.45 -18.57
C VAL A 82 12.84 -12.78 -19.97
N ALA A 83 12.18 -11.83 -20.64
CA ALA A 83 11.71 -12.01 -22.01
C ALA A 83 12.85 -12.33 -22.98
N LYS A 84 13.94 -11.55 -22.90
CA LYS A 84 15.15 -11.77 -23.72
C LYS A 84 15.76 -13.15 -23.47
N ARG A 85 15.91 -13.56 -22.20
CA ARG A 85 16.46 -14.87 -21.83
C ARG A 85 15.57 -16.04 -22.32
N ARG A 86 14.25 -15.84 -22.35
CA ARG A 86 13.29 -16.85 -22.81
C ARG A 86 13.06 -16.85 -24.32
N GLY A 87 13.69 -15.95 -25.07
CA GLY A 87 13.48 -15.81 -26.51
C GLY A 87 12.06 -15.38 -26.89
N VAL A 88 11.32 -14.74 -25.97
CA VAL A 88 9.95 -14.28 -26.25
C VAL A 88 10.01 -12.93 -26.93
N GLN A 89 9.49 -12.85 -28.15
CA GLN A 89 9.52 -11.64 -28.98
C GLN A 89 8.63 -10.52 -28.43
N LYS A 90 7.60 -10.87 -27.64
CA LYS A 90 6.74 -9.94 -26.91
C LYS A 90 7.01 -10.05 -25.40
N THR A 91 7.68 -9.05 -24.84
CA THR A 91 7.92 -8.95 -23.39
C THR A 91 6.61 -9.04 -22.62
N PRO A 92 6.49 -9.84 -21.54
CA PRO A 92 5.35 -9.77 -20.64
C PRO A 92 5.24 -8.35 -20.11
N ARG A 93 4.10 -7.70 -20.35
CA ARG A 93 3.91 -6.30 -19.97
C ARG A 93 2.97 -6.20 -18.78
N ALA A 94 3.42 -5.45 -17.78
CA ALA A 94 2.69 -5.25 -16.54
C ALA A 94 2.38 -3.77 -16.39
N ARG A 95 1.14 -3.46 -16.03
CA ARG A 95 0.76 -2.14 -15.52
C ARG A 95 1.08 -2.11 -14.03
N ILE A 96 1.80 -1.09 -13.57
CA ILE A 96 2.26 -1.01 -12.19
C ILE A 96 1.56 0.17 -11.50
N LEU A 97 0.85 -0.16 -10.43
CA LEU A 97 0.00 0.74 -9.67
C LEU A 97 0.48 0.79 -8.21
N THR A 98 0.19 1.89 -7.54
CA THR A 98 0.26 1.96 -6.08
C THR A 98 -1.00 2.60 -5.51
N TYR A 99 -1.40 2.17 -4.33
CA TYR A 99 -2.53 2.73 -3.59
C TYR A 99 -2.04 3.41 -2.31
N GLY A 100 -2.44 4.67 -2.14
CA GLY A 100 -2.22 5.47 -0.94
C GLY A 100 -3.47 5.63 -0.10
N TYR A 101 -3.34 5.53 1.21
CA TYR A 101 -4.39 5.89 2.16
C TYR A 101 -3.76 6.53 3.39
N ASP A 102 -4.46 7.50 3.99
CA ASP A 102 -3.99 8.11 5.23
C ASP A 102 -4.09 7.07 6.36
N ALA A 103 -2.99 6.37 6.61
CA ALA A 103 -2.89 5.40 7.68
C ALA A 103 -2.81 6.07 9.07
N TYR A 104 -2.73 7.41 9.14
CA TYR A 104 -2.62 8.20 10.35
C TYR A 104 -3.95 8.73 10.87
N VAL A 105 -4.96 8.91 10.01
CA VAL A 105 -6.25 9.52 10.36
C VAL A 105 -7.40 8.54 10.14
N VAL A 106 -7.77 7.82 11.19
CA VAL A 106 -9.15 7.31 11.32
C VAL A 106 -9.95 8.46 11.95
N LYS A 107 -10.84 9.08 11.18
CA LYS A 107 -11.54 10.30 11.60
C LYS A 107 -12.29 10.11 12.92
N THR A 108 -12.00 10.99 13.87
CA THR A 108 -12.75 11.16 15.11
C THR A 108 -14.00 11.99 14.82
N GLU A 109 -15.08 11.36 14.33
CA GLU A 109 -16.45 11.87 14.49
C GLU A 109 -17.43 10.77 14.07
N VAL A 110 -18.15 10.24 15.07
CA VAL A 110 -19.25 9.25 14.99
C VAL A 110 -18.89 7.95 14.23
N SER A 111 -18.50 6.91 14.99
CA SER A 111 -18.23 5.51 14.57
C SER A 111 -16.77 5.08 14.25
N SER A 112 -15.83 5.41 15.14
CA SER A 112 -14.43 4.96 15.12
C SER A 112 -14.20 3.42 15.28
N LYS A 113 -15.18 2.58 14.92
CA LYS A 113 -15.12 1.11 14.98
C LYS A 113 -14.81 0.45 13.62
N ASN A 114 -14.58 1.23 12.56
CA ASN A 114 -14.51 0.72 11.17
C ASN A 114 -13.26 1.12 10.36
N GLY A 115 -12.20 1.68 10.98
CA GLY A 115 -11.06 2.24 10.24
C GLY A 115 -10.44 1.31 9.19
N LEU A 116 -10.18 0.04 9.54
CA LEU A 116 -9.70 -0.94 8.56
C LEU A 116 -10.70 -1.20 7.43
N ARG A 117 -11.97 -1.38 7.79
CA ARG A 117 -13.05 -1.67 6.82
C ARG A 117 -13.24 -0.49 5.87
N ASP A 118 -13.12 0.73 6.36
CA ASP A 118 -13.27 1.95 5.57
C ASP A 118 -12.08 2.13 4.60
N HIS A 119 -10.85 1.90 5.06
CA HIS A 119 -9.67 1.86 4.17
C HIS A 119 -9.79 0.77 3.11
N ALA A 120 -10.32 -0.40 3.47
CA ALA A 120 -10.52 -1.52 2.56
C ALA A 120 -11.63 -1.25 1.53
N LYS A 121 -12.73 -0.63 1.94
CA LYS A 121 -13.80 -0.19 1.01
C LYS A 121 -13.28 0.89 0.07
N HIS A 122 -12.56 1.88 0.60
CA HIS A 122 -11.96 2.91 -0.23
C HIS A 122 -10.97 2.33 -1.23
N PHE A 123 -10.11 1.39 -0.81
CA PHE A 123 -9.20 0.69 -1.71
C PHE A 123 -9.95 -0.03 -2.82
N LEU A 124 -10.99 -0.81 -2.47
CA LEU A 124 -11.83 -1.52 -3.42
C LEU A 124 -12.48 -0.56 -4.43
N ASP A 125 -13.11 0.52 -3.97
CA ASP A 125 -13.77 1.49 -4.85
C ASP A 125 -12.76 2.15 -5.80
N GLN A 126 -11.56 2.51 -5.31
CA GLN A 126 -10.53 3.17 -6.09
C GLN A 126 -9.89 2.25 -7.15
N ILE A 127 -9.57 1.01 -6.78
CA ILE A 127 -8.94 0.08 -7.73
C ILE A 127 -9.93 -0.40 -8.79
N VAL A 128 -11.20 -0.62 -8.43
CA VAL A 128 -12.24 -0.98 -9.41
C VAL A 128 -12.49 0.17 -10.37
N GLY A 129 -12.68 1.40 -9.86
CA GLY A 129 -12.89 2.57 -10.71
C GLY A 129 -11.72 2.86 -11.66
N ASP A 130 -10.48 2.73 -11.19
CA ASP A 130 -9.29 2.87 -12.06
C ASP A 130 -9.27 1.79 -13.17
N ARG A 131 -9.62 0.54 -12.85
CA ARG A 131 -9.63 -0.57 -13.81
C ARG A 131 -10.75 -0.45 -14.83
N GLU A 132 -11.91 0.09 -14.46
CA GLU A 132 -13.00 0.41 -15.39
C GLU A 132 -12.58 1.49 -16.40
N MET A 133 -11.86 2.52 -15.93
CA MET A 133 -11.42 3.63 -16.78
C MET A 133 -10.23 3.27 -17.70
N SER A 134 -9.53 2.17 -17.42
CA SER A 134 -8.27 1.80 -18.08
C SER A 134 -8.36 0.49 -18.88
N ASP A 135 -9.57 0.03 -19.20
CA ASP A 135 -9.84 -1.24 -19.90
C ASP A 135 -9.10 -2.45 -19.27
N ALA A 136 -9.10 -2.48 -17.93
CA ALA A 136 -8.40 -3.48 -17.12
C ALA A 136 -9.35 -4.38 -16.31
N VAL A 137 -10.67 -4.28 -16.53
CA VAL A 137 -11.66 -5.18 -15.91
C VAL A 137 -11.37 -6.63 -16.29
N GLY A 138 -11.39 -7.54 -15.31
CA GLY A 138 -11.05 -8.95 -15.52
C GLY A 138 -9.55 -9.23 -15.73
N ARG A 139 -8.71 -8.20 -15.92
CA ARG A 139 -7.26 -8.37 -16.10
C ARG A 139 -6.65 -8.95 -14.81
N PRO A 140 -5.80 -9.99 -14.90
CA PRO A 140 -5.08 -10.54 -13.75
C PRO A 140 -4.47 -9.45 -12.87
N LEU A 141 -4.68 -9.56 -11.56
CA LEU A 141 -4.17 -8.62 -10.57
C LEU A 141 -3.27 -9.33 -9.57
N ILE A 142 -2.11 -8.74 -9.31
CA ILE A 142 -1.21 -9.15 -8.23
C ILE A 142 -1.11 -8.02 -7.22
N LEU A 143 -1.23 -8.34 -5.94
CA LEU A 143 -1.07 -7.38 -4.85
C LEU A 143 0.29 -7.56 -4.18
N VAL A 144 1.00 -6.46 -3.92
CA VAL A 144 2.19 -6.43 -3.05
C VAL A 144 1.86 -5.51 -1.89
N ALA A 145 1.66 -6.09 -0.71
CA ALA A 145 1.07 -5.35 0.41
C ALA A 145 1.98 -5.41 1.63
N HIS A 146 2.33 -4.23 2.17
CA HIS A 146 3.22 -4.10 3.32
C HIS A 146 2.46 -3.86 4.62
N SER A 147 2.81 -4.58 5.68
CA SER A 147 2.31 -4.36 7.04
C SER A 147 0.77 -4.21 7.10
N LEU A 148 0.25 -3.09 7.63
CA LEU A 148 -1.20 -2.80 7.68
C LEU A 148 -1.87 -2.88 6.29
N GLY A 149 -1.17 -2.51 5.22
CA GLY A 149 -1.67 -2.58 3.85
C GLY A 149 -2.10 -3.99 3.46
N GLY A 150 -1.42 -5.02 3.98
CA GLY A 150 -1.84 -6.41 3.78
C GLY A 150 -3.18 -6.75 4.43
N LEU A 151 -3.50 -6.12 5.57
CA LEU A 151 -4.81 -6.28 6.21
C LEU A 151 -5.90 -5.54 5.44
N VAL A 152 -5.59 -4.35 4.93
CA VAL A 152 -6.47 -3.60 4.03
C VAL A 152 -6.80 -4.42 2.79
N SER A 153 -5.78 -5.00 2.15
CA SER A 153 -5.95 -5.88 0.98
C SER A 153 -6.79 -7.11 1.29
N LYS A 154 -6.54 -7.82 2.40
CA LYS A 154 -7.37 -8.98 2.81
C LYS A 154 -8.83 -8.59 2.95
N LYS A 155 -9.11 -7.50 3.68
CA LYS A 155 -10.48 -7.06 3.93
C LYS A 155 -11.16 -6.61 2.64
N ALA A 156 -10.45 -5.94 1.73
CA ALA A 156 -10.98 -5.52 0.43
C ALA A 156 -11.34 -6.73 -0.44
N ILE A 157 -10.48 -7.76 -0.48
CA ILE A 157 -10.76 -9.02 -1.19
C ILE A 157 -12.02 -9.70 -0.62
N LEU A 158 -12.16 -9.75 0.71
CA LEU A 158 -13.34 -10.34 1.35
C LEU A 158 -14.62 -9.54 1.08
N ILE A 159 -14.56 -8.21 1.12
CA ILE A 159 -15.68 -7.33 0.76
C ILE A 159 -16.08 -7.56 -0.70
N SER A 160 -15.09 -7.62 -1.60
CA SER A 160 -15.29 -7.85 -3.03
C SER A 160 -15.94 -9.21 -3.30
N ARG A 161 -15.42 -10.29 -2.71
CA ARG A 161 -15.95 -11.65 -2.85
C ARG A 161 -17.43 -11.78 -2.50
N ASN A 162 -17.83 -11.09 -1.43
CA ASN A 162 -19.19 -11.15 -0.90
C ASN A 162 -20.09 -10.05 -1.49
N ASN A 163 -19.60 -9.30 -2.49
CA ASN A 163 -20.36 -8.21 -3.08
C ASN A 163 -21.29 -8.73 -4.19
N PRO A 164 -22.58 -8.40 -4.18
CA PRO A 164 -23.50 -8.81 -5.25
C PRO A 164 -23.30 -8.03 -6.56
N GLN A 165 -22.58 -6.89 -6.53
CA GLN A 165 -22.36 -6.07 -7.71
C GLN A 165 -21.15 -6.59 -8.51
N PRO A 166 -21.31 -6.97 -9.80
CA PRO A 166 -20.23 -7.58 -10.58
C PRO A 166 -18.95 -6.74 -10.68
N HIS A 167 -19.07 -5.41 -10.77
CA HIS A 167 -17.90 -4.53 -10.84
C HIS A 167 -17.07 -4.55 -9.55
N LEU A 168 -17.73 -4.60 -8.38
CA LEU A 168 -17.04 -4.72 -7.10
C LEU A 168 -16.52 -6.14 -6.84
N GLU A 169 -17.14 -7.16 -7.41
CA GLU A 169 -16.67 -8.55 -7.35
C GLU A 169 -15.43 -8.79 -8.23
N ASP A 170 -15.17 -7.93 -9.23
CA ASP A 170 -14.04 -8.05 -10.15
C ASP A 170 -12.71 -8.15 -9.41
N LEU A 171 -12.50 -7.35 -8.35
CA LEU A 171 -11.26 -7.38 -7.58
C LEU A 171 -10.97 -8.81 -7.10
N TYR A 172 -11.93 -9.44 -6.44
CA TYR A 172 -11.80 -10.81 -5.95
C TYR A 172 -11.50 -11.78 -7.09
N LYS A 173 -12.23 -11.71 -8.21
CA LYS A 173 -12.08 -12.62 -9.37
C LYS A 173 -10.73 -12.47 -10.07
N SER A 174 -10.24 -11.23 -10.13
CA SER A 174 -9.04 -10.84 -10.86
C SER A 174 -7.76 -11.10 -10.08
N VAL A 175 -7.79 -11.11 -8.74
CA VAL A 175 -6.59 -11.40 -7.94
C VAL A 175 -6.08 -12.83 -8.22
N LYS A 176 -4.82 -12.92 -8.67
CA LYS A 176 -4.08 -14.15 -8.95
C LYS A 176 -2.96 -14.42 -7.96
N GLY A 177 -2.47 -13.37 -7.29
CA GLY A 177 -1.50 -13.53 -6.22
C GLY A 177 -1.42 -12.35 -5.27
N ILE A 178 -0.93 -12.61 -4.06
CA ILE A 178 -0.60 -11.59 -3.08
C ILE A 178 0.73 -11.89 -2.39
N ALA A 179 1.64 -10.93 -2.43
CA ALA A 179 2.87 -10.92 -1.66
C ALA A 179 2.64 -10.10 -0.38
N PHE A 180 2.70 -10.75 0.77
CA PHE A 180 2.57 -10.12 2.07
C PHE A 180 3.95 -9.76 2.60
N MET A 181 4.27 -8.47 2.71
CA MET A 181 5.56 -7.97 3.19
C MET A 181 5.43 -7.55 4.67
N GLY A 182 5.92 -8.36 5.61
CA GLY A 182 5.87 -8.08 7.04
C GLY A 182 4.43 -7.89 7.57
N VAL A 183 3.46 -8.62 7.02
CA VAL A 183 2.04 -8.42 7.37
C VAL A 183 1.72 -9.21 8.63
N PRO A 184 1.18 -8.59 9.69
CA PRO A 184 0.84 -9.33 10.90
C PRO A 184 -0.47 -10.12 10.69
N HIS A 185 -0.35 -11.40 10.33
CA HIS A 185 -1.44 -12.35 10.14
C HIS A 185 -2.01 -12.93 11.44
N ARG A 186 -1.37 -12.69 12.59
CA ARG A 186 -1.82 -13.23 13.89
C ARG A 186 -1.65 -12.22 15.03
N GLY A 187 -2.56 -12.28 15.99
CA GLY A 187 -2.42 -11.68 17.32
C GLY A 187 -2.61 -10.16 17.38
N SER A 188 -2.35 -9.60 18.57
CA SER A 188 -2.48 -8.17 18.90
C SER A 188 -1.31 -7.34 18.37
N TRP A 189 -1.00 -7.46 17.07
CA TRP A 189 0.13 -6.78 16.43
C TRP A 189 0.10 -5.27 16.65
N MET A 190 -1.09 -4.70 16.75
CA MET A 190 -1.26 -3.29 16.99
C MET A 190 -0.80 -2.87 18.39
N ALA A 191 -1.06 -3.71 19.39
CA ALA A 191 -0.55 -3.51 20.74
C ALA A 191 0.99 -3.57 20.74
N ASN A 192 1.58 -4.49 19.97
CA ASN A 192 3.02 -4.56 19.78
C ASN A 192 3.56 -3.32 19.05
N TRP A 193 2.92 -2.90 17.96
CA TRP A 193 3.29 -1.73 17.18
C TRP A 193 3.23 -0.45 18.02
N ALA A 194 2.23 -0.32 18.90
CA ALA A 194 2.07 0.81 19.82
C ALA A 194 3.22 0.98 20.83
N THR A 195 4.10 -0.02 20.96
CA THR A 195 5.31 0.07 21.80
C THR A 195 6.49 0.75 21.08
N PHE A 196 6.41 0.93 19.76
CA PHE A 196 7.49 1.54 18.97
C PHE A 196 7.32 3.06 18.86
N PRO A 197 8.38 3.85 19.10
CA PRO A 197 8.34 5.28 18.84
C PRO A 197 8.32 5.54 17.32
N ILE A 198 7.56 6.54 16.87
CA ILE A 198 7.44 6.89 15.43
C ILE A 198 8.82 7.18 14.81
N SER A 199 9.75 7.76 15.58
CA SER A 199 11.12 8.02 15.14
C SER A 199 11.91 6.75 14.79
N ALA A 200 11.56 5.58 15.34
CA ALA A 200 12.19 4.30 14.98
C ALA A 200 11.93 3.90 13.52
N PHE A 201 10.91 4.48 12.89
CA PHE A 201 10.57 4.28 11.48
C PHE A 201 11.17 5.36 10.56
N GLY A 202 12.05 6.23 11.08
CA GLY A 202 12.72 7.27 10.29
C GLY A 202 11.83 8.46 9.91
N ILE A 203 10.72 8.67 10.63
CA ILE A 203 9.73 9.71 10.31
C ILE A 203 10.00 10.95 11.16
N VAL A 204 10.28 12.06 10.48
CA VAL A 204 10.57 13.36 11.10
C VAL A 204 9.33 14.26 10.98
N LYS A 205 8.48 14.21 12.02
CA LYS A 205 7.31 15.07 12.32
C LYS A 205 6.38 15.54 11.16
N SER A 206 5.12 15.10 11.24
CA SER A 206 3.98 16.03 11.33
C SER A 206 3.08 15.59 12.50
N THR A 207 2.50 16.55 13.19
CA THR A 207 1.76 16.40 14.45
C THR A 207 0.50 15.53 14.30
N ASN A 208 0.58 14.24 14.63
CA ASN A 208 -0.63 13.49 15.01
C ASN A 208 -0.31 12.36 16.00
N THR A 209 -0.47 12.65 17.30
CA THR A 209 -0.37 11.67 18.40
C THR A 209 -1.59 10.74 18.53
N THR A 210 -2.49 10.76 17.53
CA THR A 210 -3.82 10.11 17.58
C THR A 210 -3.80 8.64 17.13
N ILE A 211 -2.74 8.19 16.45
CA ILE A 211 -2.56 6.84 15.90
C ILE A 211 -2.77 5.75 16.97
N LEU A 212 -2.22 5.98 18.17
CA LEU A 212 -2.19 4.97 19.24
C LEU A 212 -3.54 4.75 19.95
N LYS A 213 -4.47 5.72 19.90
CA LYS A 213 -5.75 5.65 20.62
C LYS A 213 -6.85 4.93 19.84
N ILE A 214 -6.84 5.02 18.51
CA ILE A 214 -7.91 4.46 17.67
C ILE A 214 -7.66 2.97 17.38
N LEU A 215 -6.40 2.61 17.21
CA LEU A 215 -6.00 1.29 16.75
C LEU A 215 -6.05 0.19 17.84
N LYS A 216 -6.13 0.55 19.12
CA LYS A 216 -6.32 -0.43 20.23
C LYS A 216 -7.70 -1.12 20.23
N THR A 217 -8.66 -0.65 19.42
CA THR A 217 -10.08 -1.06 19.51
C THR A 217 -10.46 -2.23 18.59
N ASP A 218 -9.56 -2.66 17.68
CA ASP A 218 -9.91 -3.51 16.53
C ASP A 218 -9.51 -4.99 16.62
N ASP A 219 -9.05 -5.50 17.77
CA ASP A 219 -8.53 -6.89 17.88
C ASP A 219 -9.51 -7.97 17.36
N PRO A 220 -10.81 -7.97 17.72
CA PRO A 220 -11.75 -9.00 17.23
C PRO A 220 -11.98 -8.94 15.72
N LEU A 221 -12.21 -7.75 15.15
CA LEU A 221 -12.46 -7.57 13.71
C LEU A 221 -11.24 -7.97 12.86
N LEU A 222 -10.04 -7.72 13.38
CA LEU A 222 -8.79 -8.12 12.73
C LEU A 222 -8.63 -9.65 12.74
N GLN A 223 -8.87 -10.29 13.87
CA GLN A 223 -8.83 -11.75 13.98
C GLN A 223 -9.88 -12.41 13.07
N ASP A 224 -11.08 -11.86 13.01
CA ASP A 224 -12.13 -12.37 12.14
C ASP A 224 -11.78 -12.19 10.66
N THR A 225 -11.23 -11.03 10.28
CA THR A 225 -10.72 -10.79 8.92
C THR A 225 -9.62 -11.79 8.54
N GLN A 226 -8.71 -12.12 9.47
CA GLN A 226 -7.67 -13.11 9.23
C GLN A 226 -8.27 -14.52 9.04
N LYS A 227 -9.17 -14.94 9.93
CA LYS A 227 -9.85 -16.25 9.86
C LYS A 227 -10.68 -16.39 8.58
N GLU A 228 -11.46 -15.39 8.23
CA GLU A 228 -12.27 -15.35 7.00
C GLU A 228 -11.39 -15.44 5.75
N PHE A 229 -10.29 -14.67 5.71
CA PHE A 229 -9.36 -14.70 4.59
C PHE A 229 -8.70 -16.09 4.47
N TRP A 230 -8.29 -16.70 5.58
CA TRP A 230 -7.72 -18.06 5.58
C TRP A 230 -8.69 -19.12 5.12
N SER A 231 -9.92 -19.07 5.61
CA SER A 231 -10.99 -19.98 5.16
C SER A 231 -11.23 -19.81 3.65
N MET A 232 -11.24 -18.58 3.16
CA MET A 232 -11.39 -18.26 1.76
C MET A 232 -10.25 -18.84 0.91
N ILE A 233 -8.98 -18.56 1.22
CA ILE A 233 -7.85 -19.04 0.41
C ILE A 233 -7.72 -20.58 0.42
N ARG A 234 -8.07 -21.25 1.53
CA ARG A 234 -8.13 -22.72 1.61
C ARG A 234 -9.24 -23.27 0.72
N LYS A 235 -10.44 -22.69 0.81
CA LYS A 235 -11.58 -23.09 -0.05
C LYS A 235 -11.26 -22.91 -1.54
N GLU A 236 -10.61 -21.81 -1.92
CA GLU A 236 -10.21 -21.59 -3.31
C GLU A 236 -9.20 -22.64 -3.79
N ARG A 237 -8.20 -22.96 -2.94
CA ARG A 237 -7.21 -24.01 -3.23
C ARG A 237 -7.88 -25.38 -3.41
N GLU A 238 -8.80 -25.75 -2.53
CA GLU A 238 -9.56 -27.00 -2.61
C GLU A 238 -10.49 -27.04 -3.83
N GLY A 239 -11.05 -25.89 -4.22
CA GLY A 239 -11.86 -25.70 -5.42
C GLY A 239 -11.07 -25.60 -6.73
N GLY A 240 -9.74 -25.78 -6.71
CA GLY A 240 -8.88 -25.75 -7.90
C GLY A 240 -8.47 -24.34 -8.36
N ARG A 241 -8.93 -23.27 -7.70
CA ARG A 241 -8.47 -21.90 -7.94
C ARG A 241 -7.18 -21.64 -7.17
N ASN A 242 -6.05 -21.68 -7.89
CA ASN A 242 -4.74 -21.47 -7.30
C ASN A 242 -4.43 -19.98 -7.10
N LEU A 243 -4.86 -19.41 -5.97
CA LEU A 243 -4.45 -18.08 -5.53
C LEU A 243 -3.01 -18.15 -4.96
N GLY A 244 -2.08 -17.47 -5.61
CA GLY A 244 -0.70 -17.37 -5.15
C GLY A 244 -0.58 -16.55 -3.87
N VAL A 245 0.11 -17.08 -2.86
CA VAL A 245 0.43 -16.33 -1.64
C VAL A 245 1.87 -16.61 -1.28
N THR A 246 2.64 -15.54 -1.04
CA THR A 246 3.99 -15.62 -0.48
C THR A 246 4.10 -14.61 0.65
N CYS A 247 4.61 -15.06 1.79
CA CYS A 247 4.79 -14.24 2.99
C CYS A 247 6.27 -13.92 3.17
N PHE A 248 6.60 -12.63 3.21
CA PHE A 248 7.95 -12.14 3.46
C PHE A 248 8.02 -11.61 4.90
N PHE A 249 9.08 -11.91 5.62
CA PHE A 249 9.26 -11.48 7.00
C PHE A 249 10.64 -10.86 7.25
N GLU A 250 10.70 -9.95 8.24
CA GLU A 250 11.93 -9.27 8.63
C GLU A 250 12.85 -10.19 9.45
N GLU A 251 14.14 -10.14 9.16
CA GLU A 251 15.16 -10.79 9.97
C GLU A 251 15.67 -9.88 11.09
N LEU A 252 15.91 -8.61 10.75
CA LEU A 252 16.60 -7.68 11.63
C LEU A 252 15.61 -6.86 12.47
N PRO A 253 15.91 -6.58 13.74
CA PRO A 253 15.11 -5.67 14.54
C PRO A 253 15.24 -4.22 14.04
N LEU A 254 14.29 -3.37 14.40
CA LEU A 254 14.50 -1.92 14.31
C LEU A 254 15.61 -1.52 15.29
N ALA A 255 16.70 -0.96 14.77
CA ALA A 255 17.91 -0.66 15.53
C ALA A 255 17.67 0.18 16.79
N VAL A 256 16.74 1.14 16.73
CA VAL A 256 16.39 2.03 17.85
C VAL A 256 15.74 1.29 19.03
N VAL A 257 14.99 0.22 18.76
CA VAL A 257 14.18 -0.49 19.77
C VAL A 257 14.76 -1.86 20.11
N GLY A 258 15.60 -2.42 19.24
CA GLY A 258 16.15 -3.77 19.40
C GLY A 258 15.09 -4.87 19.28
N LYS A 259 13.93 -4.57 18.65
CA LYS A 259 12.82 -5.51 18.46
C LYS A 259 12.38 -5.53 17.00
N ARG A 260 11.97 -6.71 16.54
CA ARG A 260 11.21 -6.88 15.30
C ARG A 260 9.79 -6.34 15.52
N VAL A 261 9.27 -5.63 14.54
CA VAL A 261 7.91 -5.10 14.53
C VAL A 261 6.89 -6.22 14.40
N VAL A 262 7.18 -7.19 13.53
CA VAL A 262 6.37 -8.39 13.30
C VAL A 262 7.29 -9.60 13.35
N ASN A 263 7.01 -10.53 14.26
CA ASN A 263 7.75 -11.80 14.31
C ASN A 263 7.35 -12.72 13.14
N GLN A 264 8.23 -13.67 12.80
CA GLN A 264 8.01 -14.61 11.71
C GLN A 264 6.66 -15.34 11.84
N GLU A 265 6.30 -15.80 13.05
CA GLU A 265 5.07 -16.59 13.24
C GLU A 265 3.79 -15.79 12.99
N SER A 266 3.84 -14.45 13.17
CA SER A 266 2.75 -13.55 12.78
C SER A 266 2.87 -13.15 11.31
N ALA A 267 4.08 -13.05 10.77
CA ALA A 267 4.31 -12.66 9.37
C ALA A 267 4.01 -13.76 8.35
N THR A 268 3.85 -15.03 8.76
CA THR A 268 3.70 -16.16 7.83
C THR A 268 2.36 -16.89 7.95
N LEU A 269 2.01 -17.57 6.86
CA LEU A 269 0.79 -18.37 6.73
C LEU A 269 1.15 -19.84 6.50
N GLU A 270 0.61 -20.70 7.36
CA GLU A 270 0.81 -22.14 7.23
C GLU A 270 0.31 -22.65 5.87
N GLY A 271 1.14 -23.44 5.21
CA GLY A 271 0.85 -24.02 3.90
C GLY A 271 1.15 -23.11 2.70
N TYR A 272 1.80 -21.96 2.92
CA TYR A 272 2.23 -21.04 1.88
C TYR A 272 3.73 -20.73 1.98
N ASP A 273 4.31 -20.26 0.86
CA ASP A 273 5.73 -19.93 0.79
C ASP A 273 6.07 -18.82 1.79
N GLU A 274 7.14 -19.02 2.56
CA GLU A 274 7.71 -18.01 3.45
C GLU A 274 9.14 -17.66 3.03
N VAL A 275 9.46 -16.37 3.04
CA VAL A 275 10.76 -15.85 2.60
C VAL A 275 11.28 -14.85 3.64
N CYS A 276 12.48 -15.10 4.14
CA CYS A 276 13.18 -14.15 5.00
C CYS A 276 13.82 -13.05 4.16
N ILE A 277 13.74 -11.79 4.62
CA ILE A 277 14.51 -10.68 4.06
C ILE A 277 15.44 -10.17 5.16
N HIS A 278 16.74 -10.13 4.86
CA HIS A 278 17.80 -9.61 5.75
C HIS A 278 17.74 -8.08 5.87
N ALA A 279 16.64 -7.57 6.44
CA ALA A 279 16.36 -6.17 6.66
C ALA A 279 15.39 -6.03 7.85
N ASN A 280 15.24 -4.81 8.36
CA ASN A 280 14.18 -4.49 9.31
C ASN A 280 12.84 -4.25 8.60
N HIS A 281 11.77 -4.15 9.37
CA HIS A 281 10.39 -3.94 8.88
C HIS A 281 10.21 -2.80 7.87
N SER A 282 10.98 -1.72 8.01
CA SER A 282 10.88 -0.55 7.13
C SER A 282 11.69 -0.71 5.85
N ASP A 283 12.84 -1.35 5.95
CA ASP A 283 13.81 -1.47 4.84
C ASP A 283 13.58 -2.73 4.00
N MET A 284 12.85 -3.73 4.51
CA MET A 284 12.57 -4.98 3.78
C MET A 284 11.75 -4.80 2.49
N VAL A 285 11.16 -3.62 2.29
CA VAL A 285 10.38 -3.24 1.09
C VAL A 285 11.09 -2.19 0.22
N LYS A 286 12.36 -1.89 0.49
CA LYS A 286 13.15 -0.88 -0.20
C LYS A 286 14.35 -1.54 -0.87
N PHE A 287 14.15 -2.04 -2.09
CA PHE A 287 15.22 -2.69 -2.83
C PHE A 287 16.04 -1.65 -3.61
N ASP A 288 17.35 -1.77 -3.55
CA ASP A 288 18.31 -0.89 -4.23
C ASP A 288 18.65 -1.37 -5.65
N SER A 289 18.49 -2.66 -5.91
CA SER A 289 18.91 -3.30 -7.15
C SER A 289 18.15 -4.59 -7.44
N LYS A 290 18.19 -5.02 -8.71
CA LYS A 290 17.68 -6.34 -9.13
C LYS A 290 18.47 -7.52 -8.55
N GLU A 291 19.66 -7.26 -8.03
CA GLU A 291 20.53 -8.29 -7.45
C GLU A 291 20.20 -8.57 -5.98
N HIS A 292 19.43 -7.70 -5.33
CA HIS A 292 18.97 -7.87 -3.96
C HIS A 292 18.12 -9.15 -3.83
N ASP A 293 18.44 -10.01 -2.87
CA ASP A 293 17.79 -11.32 -2.71
C ASP A 293 16.28 -11.22 -2.43
N GLY A 294 15.88 -10.21 -1.65
CA GLY A 294 14.47 -9.87 -1.44
C GLY A 294 13.74 -9.50 -2.74
N PHE A 295 14.37 -8.73 -3.62
CA PHE A 295 13.81 -8.40 -4.93
C PHE A 295 13.70 -9.66 -5.80
N LYS A 296 14.77 -10.46 -5.91
CA LYS A 296 14.76 -11.71 -6.69
C LYS A 296 13.64 -12.65 -6.27
N SER A 297 13.45 -12.81 -4.97
CA SER A 297 12.40 -13.68 -4.41
C SER A 297 10.99 -13.15 -4.71
N LEU A 298 10.76 -11.85 -4.50
CA LEU A 298 9.49 -11.20 -4.84
C LEU A 298 9.21 -11.27 -6.34
N PHE A 299 10.17 -10.86 -7.17
CA PHE A 299 10.05 -10.87 -8.62
C PHE A 299 9.79 -12.28 -9.16
N GLY A 300 10.44 -13.29 -8.59
CA GLY A 300 10.15 -14.69 -8.90
C GLY A 300 8.68 -15.05 -8.64
N ALA A 301 8.08 -14.58 -7.54
CA ALA A 301 6.65 -14.77 -7.27
C ALA A 301 5.76 -14.02 -8.27
N LEU A 302 6.09 -12.76 -8.58
CA LEU A 302 5.37 -11.95 -9.58
C LEU A 302 5.35 -12.64 -10.95
N VAL A 303 6.51 -13.15 -11.41
CA VAL A 303 6.61 -13.88 -12.68
C VAL A 303 5.79 -15.16 -12.63
N ARG A 304 5.86 -15.96 -11.57
CA ARG A 304 5.09 -17.20 -11.43
C ARG A 304 3.59 -16.96 -11.56
N TRP A 305 3.06 -15.91 -10.94
CA TRP A 305 1.63 -15.60 -10.96
C TRP A 305 1.20 -14.93 -12.27
N GLY A 306 2.04 -14.06 -12.82
CA GLY A 306 1.80 -13.41 -14.11
C GLY A 306 1.76 -14.43 -15.26
N THR A 307 2.69 -15.39 -15.30
CA THR A 307 2.74 -16.40 -16.38
C THR A 307 1.61 -17.42 -16.31
N ARG A 308 1.14 -17.79 -15.11
CA ARG A 308 -0.01 -18.68 -14.95
C ARG A 308 -1.32 -18.07 -15.45
N SER A 309 -1.33 -16.76 -15.65
CA SER A 309 -2.51 -15.99 -16.06
C SER A 309 -2.61 -15.81 -17.58
N VAL A 310 -1.52 -16.12 -18.31
CA VAL A 310 -1.51 -16.19 -19.77
C VAL A 310 -1.71 -17.66 -20.14
N ASP A 311 -2.92 -18.01 -20.55
CA ASP A 311 -3.21 -19.35 -21.03
C ASP A 311 -2.34 -19.66 -22.26
N LEU A 312 -1.36 -20.55 -22.11
CA LEU A 312 -0.45 -20.96 -23.18
C LEU A 312 -1.16 -21.79 -24.26
N SER A 313 -2.44 -22.15 -24.08
CA SER A 313 -3.24 -22.83 -25.10
C SER A 313 -3.61 -21.91 -26.29
N GLN A 314 -3.42 -20.59 -26.17
CA GLN A 314 -3.73 -19.62 -27.23
C GLN A 314 -2.53 -19.27 -28.13
N VAL A 315 -1.33 -19.83 -27.87
CA VAL A 315 -0.12 -19.56 -28.68
C VAL A 315 0.12 -20.62 -29.77
N SER A 316 -0.64 -21.72 -29.78
CA SER A 316 -0.55 -22.75 -30.83
C SER A 316 -1.60 -22.57 -31.93
N GLY A 317 -1.68 -21.38 -32.50
CA GLY A 317 -2.64 -21.10 -33.56
C GLY A 317 -2.34 -19.82 -34.32
N THR A 318 -1.35 -19.86 -35.22
CA THR A 318 -1.43 -19.35 -36.61
C THR A 318 -0.05 -19.36 -37.27
N ALA A 319 -0.05 -19.94 -38.48
CA ALA A 319 1.03 -20.15 -39.46
C ALA A 319 2.04 -21.26 -39.16
#